data_AF-A0A932F2L1-F1
#
_entry.id   AF-A0A932F2L1-F1
#
_cell.length_a   1.000
_cell.length_b   1.000
_cell.length_c   1.000
_cell.angle_alpha   90.00
_cell.angle_beta   90.00
_cell.angle_gamma   90.00
#
_symmetry.space_group_name_H-M   'P 1'
#
loop_
_entity.id
_entity.type
_entity.pdbx_description
1 polymer ?
#
loop_
_entity_poly.entity_id
_entity_poly.type
_entity_poly.pdbx_seq_one_letter_code
_entity_poly.pdbx_strand_id
1 'polypeptide(L)'
;MSNGVERRSQIDTETVKALLLINGGGAIALLSLLPALLGKDGFKGFVLAILIGILILMFGLICAVVHNRLRRQCSLHYDRYKMSPPKGQLLGFKLWEPTICCVSIFFMWLSILSFFVAGSFVAITGIVIIKSSL
;
A
#
# COMPACT_ATOMS: atom_id res chain seq x y z
N MET A 1 25.97 8.72 -20.45
CA MET A 1 25.73 8.84 -19.00
C MET A 1 24.31 8.41 -18.67
N SER A 2 24.07 7.13 -18.37
CA SER A 2 22.74 6.55 -18.08
C SER A 2 22.61 6.00 -16.63
N ASN A 3 23.70 5.91 -15.87
CA ASN A 3 23.75 5.19 -14.60
C ASN A 3 22.78 5.72 -13.52
N GLY A 4 22.47 7.02 -13.53
CA GLY A 4 21.58 7.62 -12.53
C GLY A 4 20.10 7.34 -12.77
N VAL A 5 19.65 7.37 -14.03
CA VAL A 5 18.24 7.14 -14.40
C VAL A 5 17.89 5.67 -14.22
N GLU A 6 18.78 4.78 -14.68
CA GLU A 6 18.61 3.34 -14.55
C GLU A 6 18.58 2.87 -13.09
N ARG A 7 19.43 3.44 -12.22
CA ARG A 7 19.38 3.11 -10.79
C ARG A 7 18.08 3.54 -10.13
N ARG A 8 17.55 4.72 -10.47
CA ARG A 8 16.29 5.22 -9.91
C ARG A 8 15.11 4.34 -10.35
N SER A 9 15.04 4.00 -11.63
CA SER A 9 13.99 3.11 -12.15
C SER A 9 14.01 1.74 -11.46
N GLN A 10 15.20 1.20 -11.16
CA GLN A 10 15.36 -0.06 -10.41
C GLN A 10 14.88 0.06 -8.96
N ILE A 11 15.34 1.06 -8.19
CA ILE A 11 14.95 1.28 -6.78
C ILE A 11 13.43 1.30 -6.64
N ASP A 12 12.78 2.00 -7.55
CA ASP A 12 11.35 2.15 -7.49
C ASP A 12 10.59 0.89 -7.93
N THR A 13 11.16 0.12 -8.87
CA THR A 13 10.61 -1.20 -9.25
C THR A 13 10.64 -2.13 -8.04
N GLU A 14 11.74 -2.14 -7.30
CA GLU A 14 11.85 -2.90 -6.05
C GLU A 14 10.89 -2.38 -4.97
N THR A 15 10.64 -1.07 -4.91
CA THR A 15 9.68 -0.47 -3.99
C THR A 15 8.25 -0.95 -4.29
N VAL A 16 7.83 -0.98 -5.56
CA VAL A 16 6.52 -1.51 -5.95
C VAL A 16 6.39 -2.99 -5.59
N LYS A 17 7.43 -3.79 -5.88
CA LYS A 17 7.45 -5.22 -5.50
C LYS A 17 7.32 -5.40 -3.98
N ALA A 18 8.02 -4.59 -3.20
CA ALA A 18 7.92 -4.60 -1.75
C ALA A 18 6.50 -4.26 -1.26
N LEU A 19 5.84 -3.25 -1.84
CA LEU A 19 4.46 -2.88 -1.48
C LEU A 19 3.45 -4.00 -1.78
N LEU A 20 3.60 -4.66 -2.93
CA LEU A 20 2.77 -5.81 -3.29
C LEU A 20 3.01 -6.99 -2.35
N LEU A 21 4.27 -7.27 -2.00
CA LEU A 21 4.65 -8.36 -1.12
C LEU A 21 4.17 -8.14 0.32
N ILE A 22 4.29 -6.92 0.84
CA ILE A 22 3.88 -6.59 2.21
C ILE A 22 2.35 -6.71 2.36
N ASN A 23 1.57 -6.09 1.45
CA ASN A 23 0.11 -6.15 1.51
C ASN A 23 -0.43 -7.53 1.15
N GLY A 24 0.06 -8.13 0.06
CA GLY A 24 -0.38 -9.46 -0.39
C GLY A 24 0.06 -10.57 0.56
N GLY A 25 1.32 -10.54 1.01
CA GLY A 25 1.84 -11.48 2.00
C GLY A 25 1.14 -11.35 3.35
N GLY A 26 0.86 -10.12 3.80
CA GLY A 26 0.05 -9.89 5.00
C GLY A 26 -1.35 -10.46 4.88
N ALA A 27 -2.02 -10.28 3.73
CA ALA A 27 -3.36 -10.81 3.50
C ALA A 27 -3.36 -12.35 3.52
N ILE A 28 -2.37 -12.98 2.88
CA ILE A 28 -2.20 -14.44 2.88
C ILE A 28 -1.92 -14.97 4.29
N ALA A 29 -1.08 -14.27 5.07
CA ALA A 29 -0.78 -14.65 6.45
C ALA A 29 -2.03 -14.57 7.36
N LEU A 30 -2.88 -13.57 7.17
CA LEU A 30 -4.16 -13.47 7.88
C LEU A 30 -5.17 -14.53 7.42
N LEU A 31 -5.20 -14.82 6.11
CA LEU A 31 -6.03 -15.88 5.54
C LEU A 31 -5.66 -17.28 6.05
N SER A 32 -4.37 -17.55 6.26
CA SER A 32 -3.92 -18.85 6.76
C SER A 32 -4.31 -19.10 8.23
N LEU A 33 -4.59 -18.06 9.00
CA LEU A 33 -5.06 -18.15 10.39
C LEU A 33 -6.56 -18.46 10.51
N LEU A 34 -7.36 -18.13 9.50
CA LEU A 34 -8.83 -18.29 9.53
C LEU A 34 -9.28 -19.72 9.85
N PRO A 35 -8.77 -20.79 9.19
CA PRO A 35 -9.21 -22.16 9.46
C PRO A 35 -8.97 -22.61 10.91
N ALA A 36 -7.94 -22.09 11.57
CA ALA A 36 -7.61 -22.44 12.96
C ALA A 36 -8.53 -21.78 14.01
N LEU A 37 -9.26 -20.75 13.60
CA LEU A 37 -10.09 -19.90 14.47
C LEU A 37 -11.59 -20.05 14.19
N LEU A 38 -11.95 -20.45 12.98
CA LEU A 38 -13.34 -20.74 12.60
C LEU A 38 -13.93 -21.83 13.50
N GLY A 39 -15.15 -21.60 13.98
CA GLY A 39 -15.88 -22.53 14.83
C GLY A 39 -15.54 -22.47 16.33
N LYS A 40 -14.57 -21.64 16.75
CA LYS A 40 -14.29 -21.41 18.17
C LYS A 40 -15.07 -20.19 18.67
N ASP A 41 -16.06 -20.40 19.54
CA ASP A 41 -16.99 -19.35 19.98
C ASP A 41 -16.31 -18.12 20.61
N GLY A 42 -15.18 -18.32 21.31
CA GLY A 42 -14.39 -17.22 21.91
C GLY A 42 -13.62 -16.33 20.92
N PHE A 43 -13.51 -16.74 19.64
CA PHE A 43 -12.69 -16.03 18.64
C PHE A 43 -13.51 -15.32 17.55
N LYS A 44 -14.84 -15.30 17.64
CA LYS A 44 -15.71 -14.64 16.63
C LYS A 44 -15.32 -13.19 16.36
N GLY A 45 -15.02 -12.43 17.41
CA GLY A 45 -14.53 -11.04 17.28
C GLY A 45 -13.16 -10.93 16.61
N PHE A 46 -12.27 -11.89 16.86
CA PHE A 46 -10.95 -11.93 16.24
C PHE A 46 -11.03 -12.29 14.75
N VAL A 47 -11.90 -13.25 14.40
CA VAL A 47 -12.18 -13.63 13.00
C VAL A 47 -12.73 -12.43 12.20
N LEU A 48 -13.66 -11.66 12.77
CA LEU A 48 -14.14 -10.43 12.14
C LEU A 48 -12.99 -9.43 11.91
N ALA A 49 -12.13 -9.23 12.91
CA ALA A 49 -11.00 -8.32 12.80
C ALA A 49 -10.00 -8.76 11.73
N ILE A 50 -9.74 -10.07 11.61
CA ILE A 50 -8.92 -10.66 10.55
C ILE A 50 -9.52 -10.36 9.17
N LEU A 51 -10.82 -10.57 8.98
CA LEU A 51 -11.50 -10.30 7.71
C LEU A 51 -11.44 -8.82 7.33
N ILE A 52 -11.65 -7.92 8.29
CA ILE A 52 -11.50 -6.47 8.08
C ILE A 52 -10.05 -6.13 7.72
N GLY A 53 -9.07 -6.72 8.42
CA GLY A 53 -7.65 -6.56 8.13
C GLY A 53 -7.30 -6.99 6.69
N ILE A 54 -7.83 -8.13 6.24
CA ILE A 54 -7.66 -8.61 4.85
C ILE A 54 -8.23 -7.61 3.85
N LEU A 55 -9.42 -7.06 4.09
CA LEU A 55 -10.02 -6.05 3.20
C LEU A 55 -9.18 -4.77 3.11
N ILE A 56 -8.63 -4.30 4.23
CA ILE A 56 -7.73 -3.13 4.26
C ILE A 56 -6.44 -3.43 3.49
N LEU A 57 -5.88 -4.63 3.64
CA LEU A 57 -4.68 -5.05 2.89
C LEU A 57 -4.95 -5.18 1.38
N MET A 58 -6.13 -5.69 0.99
CA MET A 58 -6.56 -5.73 -0.42
C MET A 58 -6.69 -4.32 -1.00
N PHE A 59 -7.25 -3.37 -0.23
CA PHE A 59 -7.29 -1.96 -0.62
C PHE A 59 -5.88 -1.37 -0.79
N GLY A 60 -4.96 -1.67 0.12
CA GLY A 60 -3.55 -1.32 -0.01
C GLY A 60 -2.91 -1.88 -1.28
N LEU A 61 -3.23 -3.13 -1.63
CA LEU A 61 -2.76 -3.78 -2.86
C LEU A 61 -3.25 -3.05 -4.12
N ILE A 62 -4.54 -2.67 -4.16
CA ILE A 62 -5.11 -1.87 -5.26
C ILE A 62 -4.36 -0.54 -5.38
N CYS A 63 -4.10 0.14 -4.25
CA CYS A 63 -3.34 1.38 -4.24
C CYS A 63 -1.91 1.19 -4.79
N ALA A 64 -1.23 0.10 -4.45
CA ALA A 64 0.10 -0.23 -4.98
C ALA A 64 0.09 -0.45 -6.51
N VAL A 65 -0.95 -1.12 -7.03
CA VAL A 65 -1.12 -1.31 -8.49
C VAL A 65 -1.39 0.02 -9.20
N VAL A 66 -2.26 0.87 -8.63
CA VAL A 66 -2.56 2.20 -9.16
C VAL A 66 -1.31 3.08 -9.15
N HIS A 67 -0.54 3.08 -8.05
CA HIS A 67 0.75 3.75 -7.95
C HIS A 67 1.71 3.30 -9.08
N ASN A 68 1.86 1.99 -9.30
CA ASN A 68 2.72 1.46 -10.37
C ASN A 68 2.28 1.95 -11.77
N ARG A 69 0.97 1.99 -12.02
CA ARG A 69 0.41 2.50 -13.29
C ARG A 69 0.67 4.00 -13.47
N LEU A 70 0.42 4.81 -12.44
CA LEU A 70 0.61 6.26 -12.47
C LEU A 70 2.09 6.63 -12.56
N ARG A 71 2.95 5.87 -11.91
CA ARG A 71 4.40 5.98 -12.02
C ARG A 71 4.88 5.82 -13.47
N ARG A 72 4.39 4.82 -14.19
CA ARG A 72 4.70 4.66 -15.63
C ARG A 72 4.24 5.87 -16.45
N GLN A 73 3.05 6.40 -16.17
CA GLN A 73 2.54 7.61 -16.83
C GLN A 73 3.39 8.85 -16.51
N CYS A 74 3.84 9.00 -15.27
CA CYS A 74 4.76 10.04 -14.85
C CYS A 74 6.07 9.97 -15.65
N SER A 75 6.67 8.78 -15.78
CA SER A 75 7.89 8.60 -16.59
C SER A 75 7.69 9.02 -18.05
N LEU A 76 6.61 8.57 -18.68
CA LEU A 76 6.28 8.94 -20.07
C LEU A 76 6.05 10.46 -20.22
N HIS A 77 5.52 11.11 -19.19
CA HIS A 77 5.34 12.55 -19.16
C HIS A 77 6.70 13.26 -19.14
N TYR A 78 7.62 12.86 -18.26
CA TYR A 78 8.98 13.42 -18.23
C TYR A 78 9.72 13.24 -19.55
N ASP A 79 9.59 12.07 -20.20
CA ASP A 79 10.21 11.79 -21.50
C ASP A 79 9.67 12.74 -22.58
N ARG A 80 8.35 12.97 -22.61
CA ARG A 80 7.71 13.86 -23.59
C ARG A 80 8.18 15.31 -23.47
N TYR A 81 8.52 15.77 -22.26
CA TYR A 81 8.98 17.13 -21.99
C TYR A 81 10.51 17.26 -21.88
N LYS A 82 11.29 16.35 -22.49
CA LYS A 82 12.77 16.37 -22.46
C LYS A 82 13.31 16.53 -21.03
N MET A 83 12.74 15.77 -20.08
CA MET A 83 13.07 15.79 -18.65
C MET A 83 12.78 17.11 -17.91
N SER A 84 12.06 18.05 -18.55
CA SER A 84 11.71 19.36 -17.98
C SER A 84 10.20 19.63 -18.04
N PRO A 85 9.34 18.81 -17.39
CA PRO A 85 7.90 19.00 -17.45
C PRO A 85 7.44 20.27 -16.70
N PRO A 86 6.33 20.88 -17.13
CA PRO A 86 5.74 21.99 -16.39
C PRO A 86 5.24 21.52 -15.02
N LYS A 87 5.39 22.38 -14.01
CA LYS A 87 4.90 22.11 -12.65
C LYS A 87 3.38 21.92 -12.66
N GLY A 88 2.91 20.91 -11.93
CA GLY A 88 1.49 20.68 -11.76
C GLY A 88 0.83 21.78 -10.93
N GLN A 89 -0.48 21.95 -11.09
CA GLN A 89 -1.29 22.80 -10.22
C GLN A 89 -2.46 21.97 -9.70
N LEU A 90 -2.63 21.92 -8.38
CA LEU A 90 -3.74 21.21 -7.74
C LEU A 90 -4.43 22.17 -6.78
N LEU A 91 -5.73 22.40 -6.99
CA LEU A 91 -6.54 23.30 -6.14
C LEU A 91 -5.91 24.70 -5.97
N GLY A 92 -5.31 25.25 -7.03
CA GLY A 92 -4.67 26.58 -7.02
C GLY A 92 -3.22 26.60 -6.52
N PHE A 93 -2.76 25.57 -5.80
CA PHE A 93 -1.38 25.47 -5.33
C PHE A 93 -0.46 24.93 -6.43
N LYS A 94 0.69 25.59 -6.64
CA LYS A 94 1.76 25.09 -7.52
C LYS A 94 2.47 23.94 -6.83
N LEU A 95 2.41 22.76 -7.44
CA LEU A 95 3.12 21.57 -6.96
C LEU A 95 4.59 21.63 -7.38
N TRP A 96 5.44 20.91 -6.65
CA TRP A 96 6.85 20.73 -7.02
C TRP A 96 6.98 19.84 -8.27
N GLU A 97 6.13 18.81 -8.37
CA GLU A 97 6.14 17.83 -9.44
C GLU A 97 4.88 17.93 -10.33
N PRO A 98 4.85 17.24 -11.48
CA PRO A 98 3.62 17.07 -12.25
C PRO A 98 2.54 16.42 -11.39
N THR A 99 1.28 16.82 -11.59
CA THR A 99 0.14 16.31 -10.81
C THR A 99 0.07 14.78 -10.79
N ILE A 100 0.36 14.13 -11.92
CA ILE A 100 0.35 12.66 -12.05
C ILE A 100 1.36 12.00 -11.09
N CYS A 101 2.53 12.60 -10.91
CA CYS A 101 3.58 12.08 -10.04
C CYS A 101 3.20 12.27 -8.56
N CYS A 102 2.64 13.43 -8.20
CA CYS A 102 2.12 13.65 -6.84
C CYS A 102 0.98 12.69 -6.47
N VAL A 103 0.03 12.45 -7.39
CA VAL A 103 -1.05 11.47 -7.15
C VAL A 103 -0.48 10.06 -6.99
N SER A 104 0.54 9.71 -7.78
CA SER A 104 1.25 8.43 -7.63
C SER A 104 1.86 8.28 -6.22
N ILE A 105 2.55 9.31 -5.71
CA ILE A 105 3.14 9.32 -4.37
C ILE A 105 2.05 9.19 -3.30
N PHE A 106 0.90 9.84 -3.47
CA PHE A 106 -0.23 9.70 -2.56
C PHE A 106 -0.71 8.24 -2.46
N PHE A 107 -0.88 7.53 -3.58
CA PHE A 107 -1.27 6.12 -3.57
C PHE A 107 -0.21 5.20 -2.94
N MET A 108 1.06 5.52 -3.10
CA MET A 108 2.16 4.81 -2.43
C MET A 108 2.00 4.89 -0.90
N TRP A 109 1.82 6.11 -0.37
CA TRP A 109 1.62 6.32 1.07
C TRP A 109 0.33 5.69 1.58
N LEU A 110 -0.75 5.76 0.80
CA LEU A 110 -2.01 5.11 1.15
C LEU A 110 -1.86 3.58 1.27
N SER A 111 -1.08 2.97 0.37
CA SER A 111 -0.74 1.54 0.44
C SER A 111 0.07 1.19 1.69
N ILE A 112 1.07 2.01 2.04
CA ILE A 112 1.88 1.82 3.26
C ILE A 112 1.02 1.96 4.52
N LEU A 113 0.21 3.01 4.58
CA LEU A 113 -0.67 3.28 5.71
C LEU A 113 -1.69 2.16 5.90
N SER A 114 -2.23 1.61 4.81
CA SER A 114 -3.15 0.47 4.85
C SER A 114 -2.53 -0.74 5.56
N PHE A 115 -1.26 -1.05 5.28
CA PHE A 115 -0.56 -2.13 5.97
C PHE A 115 -0.44 -1.89 7.48
N PHE A 116 -0.01 -0.68 7.88
CA PHE A 116 0.10 -0.35 9.31
C PHE A 116 -1.25 -0.39 10.01
N VAL A 117 -2.29 0.19 9.40
CA VAL A 117 -3.65 0.20 9.97
C VAL A 117 -4.18 -1.22 10.12
N ALA A 118 -4.08 -2.07 9.09
CA ALA A 118 -4.51 -3.46 9.16
C ALA A 118 -3.76 -4.25 10.24
N GLY A 119 -2.42 -4.15 10.25
CA GLY A 119 -1.57 -4.85 11.21
C GLY A 119 -1.84 -4.43 12.65
N SER A 120 -1.86 -3.12 12.92
CA SER A 120 -2.15 -2.59 14.25
C SER A 120 -3.56 -2.94 14.72
N PHE A 121 -4.56 -2.85 13.85
CA PHE A 121 -5.95 -3.18 14.19
C PHE A 121 -6.12 -4.65 14.61
N VAL A 122 -5.59 -5.59 13.82
CA VAL A 122 -5.64 -7.03 14.14
C VAL A 122 -4.85 -7.33 15.41
N ALA A 123 -3.66 -6.76 15.58
CA ALA A 123 -2.82 -6.97 16.76
C ALA A 123 -3.49 -6.47 18.05
N ILE A 124 -4.03 -5.25 18.04
CA ILE A 124 -4.74 -4.66 19.19
C ILE A 124 -5.97 -5.52 19.54
N THR A 125 -6.75 -5.93 18.54
CA THR A 125 -7.93 -6.76 18.78
C THR A 125 -7.56 -8.11 19.38
N GLY A 126 -6.49 -8.74 18.89
CA GLY A 126 -5.97 -9.99 19.47
C GLY A 126 -5.57 -9.83 20.94
N ILE A 127 -4.83 -8.77 21.27
CA ILE A 127 -4.40 -8.47 22.66
C ILE A 127 -5.61 -8.26 23.58
N VAL A 128 -6.61 -7.48 23.13
CA VAL A 128 -7.82 -7.22 23.92
C VAL A 128 -8.59 -8.51 24.19
N ILE A 129 -8.77 -9.37 23.19
CA ILE A 129 -9.48 -10.64 23.34
C ILE A 129 -8.75 -11.58 24.30
N ILE A 130 -7.42 -11.71 24.18
CA ILE A 130 -6.59 -12.52 25.09
C ILE A 130 -6.73 -12.01 26.52
N LYS A 131 -6.62 -10.68 26.73
CA LYS A 131 -6.75 -10.09 28.07
C LYS A 131 -8.15 -10.27 28.66
N SER A 132 -9.20 -10.27 27.84
CA SER A 132 -10.57 -10.49 28.31
C SER A 132 -10.90 -11.95 28.64
N SER A 133 -10.07 -12.88 28.18
CA SER A 133 -10.25 -14.33 28.40
C SER A 133 -9.42 -14.89 29.56
N LEU A 134 -8.56 -14.04 30.16
CA LEU A 134 -7.74 -14.30 31.35
C LEU A 134 -8.43 -13.73 32.59
#